data_AF-A0A957VQ75-F1
#
_entry.id   AF-A0A957VQ75-F1
#
_cell.length_a   1.000
_cell.length_b   1.000
_cell.length_c   1.000
_cell.angle_alpha   90.00
_cell.angle_beta   90.00
_cell.angle_gamma   90.00
#
_symmetry.space_group_name_H-M   'P 1'
#
loop_
_entity.id
_entity.type
_entity.pdbx_description
1 polymer ?
#
loop_
_entity_poly.entity_id
_entity_poly.type
_entity_poly.pdbx_seq_one_letter_code
_entity_poly.pdbx_strand_id
1 'polypeptide(L)' 'MNRSTLRSLGQLARYAAIILVILWIVFPLWWAVVLSIKQAADSFTAKFLPFVQFSPTLGHWRHEWNAA' A
#
# COMPACT_ATOMS: atom_id res chain seq x y z
N MET A 1 30.76 22.26 10.84
CA MET A 1 29.37 21.76 10.96
C MET A 1 28.92 21.93 12.41
N ASN A 2 27.80 22.61 12.68
CA ASN A 2 27.39 22.96 14.04
C ASN A 2 26.75 21.74 14.75
N ARG A 3 26.93 21.57 16.06
CA ARG A 3 26.41 20.40 16.82
C ARG A 3 24.88 20.32 16.80
N SER A 4 24.18 21.45 16.62
CA SER A 4 22.73 21.50 16.40
C SER A 4 22.32 20.84 15.08
N THR A 5 23.02 21.14 13.99
CA THR A 5 22.76 20.57 12.66
C THR A 5 22.92 19.04 12.65
N LEU A 6 23.96 18.54 13.33
CA LEU A 6 24.19 17.10 13.49
C LEU A 6 23.03 16.38 14.21
N ARG A 7 22.44 17.02 15.24
CA ARG A 7 21.29 16.49 15.97
C ARG A 7 20.02 16.48 15.12
N SER A 8 19.77 17.55 14.36
CA SER A 8 18.62 17.62 13.43
C SER A 8 18.69 16.58 12.32
N LEU A 9 19.88 16.32 11.77
CA LEU A 9 20.12 15.25 10.79
C LEU A 9 19.80 13.86 11.37
N GLY A 10 20.25 13.59 12.60
CA GLY A 10 19.93 12.33 13.29
C GLY A 10 18.43 12.14 13.54
N GLN A 11 17.71 13.21 13.91
CA GLN A 11 16.26 13.18 14.06
C GLN A 11 15.56 12.89 12.74
N LEU A 12 15.95 13.58 11.65
CA LEU A 12 15.40 13.36 10.33
C LEU A 12 15.62 11.91 9.87
N ALA A 13 16.83 11.38 10.02
CA ALA A 13 17.15 10.00 9.66
C ALA A 13 16.31 9.00 10.46
N ARG A 14 16.10 9.25 11.76
CA ARG A 14 15.24 8.43 12.60
C ARG A 14 13.78 8.44 12.12
N TYR A 15 13.21 9.62 11.86
CA TYR A 15 11.84 9.71 11.35
C TYR A 15 11.69 9.06 9.97
N ALA A 16 12.67 9.24 9.08
CA ALA A 16 12.68 8.58 7.78
C ALA A 16 12.70 7.05 7.92
N ALA A 17 13.53 6.50 8.81
CA ALA A 17 13.55 5.06 9.08
C ALA A 17 12.20 4.55 9.61
N ILE A 18 11.56 5.27 10.54
CA ILE A 18 10.24 4.91 11.06
C ILE A 18 9.20 4.91 9.93
N ILE A 19 9.18 5.94 9.09
CA ILE A 19 8.25 6.03 7.94
C ILE A 19 8.48 4.87 6.98
N LEU A 20 9.73 4.52 6.67
CA LEU A 20 10.05 3.40 5.79
C LEU A 20 9.54 2.06 6.35
N VAL A 21 9.69 1.83 7.65
CA VAL A 21 9.16 0.63 8.31
C VAL A 21 7.64 0.59 8.27
N ILE A 22 6.96 1.73 8.52
CA ILE A 22 5.50 1.82 8.43
C ILE A 22 5.04 1.52 6.99
N LEU A 23 5.67 2.13 5.98
CA LEU A 23 5.36 1.88 4.58
C LEU A 23 5.56 0.42 4.22
N TRP A 24 6.63 -0.21 4.70
CA TRP A 24 6.89 -1.63 4.47
C TRP A 24 5.82 -2.54 5.08
N ILE A 25 5.31 -2.21 6.27
CA ILE A 25 4.22 -2.98 6.92
C ILE A 25 2.88 -2.73 6.23
N VAL A 26 2.58 -1.49 5.87
CA VAL A 26 1.28 -1.11 5.26
C VAL A 26 1.20 -1.60 3.81
N PHE A 27 2.31 -1.66 3.10
CA PHE A 27 2.37 -2.07 1.70
C PHE A 27 1.68 -3.42 1.39
N PRO A 28 2.00 -4.55 2.06
CA PRO A 28 1.33 -5.82 1.79
C PRO A 28 -0.16 -5.80 2.11
N LEU A 29 -0.58 -5.04 3.13
CA LEU A 29 -2.01 -4.89 3.48
C LEU A 29 -2.77 -4.11 2.41
N TRP A 30 -2.19 -2.98 1.97
CA TRP A 30 -2.72 -2.21 0.85
C TRP A 30 -2.82 -3.08 -0.42
N TRP A 31 -1.76 -3.83 -0.71
CA TRP A 31 -1.71 -4.71 -1.87
C TRP A 31 -2.80 -5.80 -1.82
N ALA A 32 -3.02 -6.41 -0.67
CA ALA A 32 -4.09 -7.39 -0.48
C ALA A 32 -5.49 -6.79 -0.73
N VAL A 33 -5.76 -5.60 -0.19
CA VAL A 33 -7.03 -4.89 -0.43
C VAL A 33 -7.22 -4.62 -1.92
N VAL A 34 -6.21 -4.05 -2.59
CA VAL A 34 -6.23 -3.76 -4.02
C VAL A 34 -6.52 -5.00 -4.86
N LEU A 35 -5.83 -6.12 -4.58
CA LEU A 35 -6.05 -7.38 -5.30
C LEU A 35 -7.47 -7.92 -5.08
N SER A 36 -8.03 -7.80 -3.87
CA SER A 36 -9.38 -8.31 -3.56
C SER A 36 -10.51 -7.59 -4.30
N ILE A 37 -10.26 -6.36 -4.77
CA ILE A 37 -11.25 -5.52 -5.47
C ILE A 37 -10.94 -5.32 -6.96
N LYS A 38 -9.89 -5.98 -7.48
CA LYS A 38 -9.55 -5.93 -8.90
C LYS A 38 -10.43 -6.87 -9.71
N GLN A 39 -10.58 -6.59 -11.00
CA GLN A 39 -11.07 -7.58 -11.96
C GLN A 39 -9.94 -8.55 -12.33
N ALA A 40 -10.30 -9.76 -12.78
CA ALA A 40 -9.32 -10.77 -13.20
C ALA A 40 -8.36 -10.23 -14.28
N ALA A 41 -8.86 -9.45 -15.24
CA ALA A 41 -8.05 -8.83 -16.30
C ALA A 41 -7.03 -7.81 -15.77
N ASP A 42 -7.35 -7.07 -14.72
CA ASP A 42 -6.46 -6.06 -14.12
C ASP A 42 -5.44 -6.66 -13.14
N SER A 43 -5.62 -7.92 -12.73
CA SER A 43 -4.76 -8.60 -11.76
C SER A 43 -3.36 -8.89 -12.33
N PHE A 44 -3.24 -9.03 -13.65
CA PHE A 44 -1.97 -9.22 -14.35
C PHE A 44 -1.32 -7.90 -14.80
N THR A 45 -1.74 -6.77 -14.25
CA THR A 45 -1.20 -5.45 -14.56
C THR A 45 -0.62 -4.77 -13.32
N ALA A 46 0.33 -3.85 -13.53
CA ALA A 46 0.95 -3.05 -12.47
C ALA A 46 0.06 -1.92 -11.92
N LYS A 47 -1.27 -1.99 -12.11
CA LYS A 47 -2.22 -1.03 -11.54
C LYS A 47 -2.38 -1.26 -10.05
N PHE A 48 -2.35 -0.22 -9.23
CA PHE A 48 -2.47 -0.34 -7.76
C PHE A 48 -3.34 0.75 -7.13
N LEU A 49 -3.80 1.73 -7.91
CA LEU A 49 -4.65 2.82 -7.43
C LEU A 49 -6.11 2.61 -7.90
N PRO A 50 -7.03 2.22 -7.00
CA PRO A 50 -8.44 2.05 -7.35
C PRO A 50 -9.07 3.39 -7.77
N PHE A 51 -10.14 3.32 -8.58
CA PHE A 51 -10.89 4.46 -9.13
C PHE A 51 -10.13 5.33 -10.15
N VAL A 52 -8.81 5.30 -10.13
CA VAL A 52 -7.95 6.05 -11.08
C VAL A 52 -7.42 5.14 -12.18
N GLN A 53 -6.87 3.97 -11.84
CA GLN A 53 -6.22 3.07 -12.81
C GLN A 53 -7.12 1.91 -13.24
N PHE A 54 -8.07 1.52 -12.39
CA PHE A 54 -9.03 0.45 -12.65
C PHE A 54 -10.34 0.72 -11.91
N SER A 55 -11.43 0.11 -12.39
CA SER A 55 -12.75 0.18 -11.76
C SER A 55 -12.87 -0.93 -10.70
N PRO A 56 -13.02 -0.59 -9.41
CA PRO A 56 -13.14 -1.60 -8.35
C PRO A 56 -14.40 -2.45 -8.49
N THR A 57 -14.31 -3.71 -8.08
CA THR A 57 -15.42 -4.67 -8.11
C THR A 57 -15.50 -5.46 -6.80
N LEU A 58 -16.71 -5.84 -6.41
CA LEU A 58 -16.96 -6.79 -5.32
C LEU A 58 -17.27 -8.21 -5.86
N GLY A 59 -16.97 -8.48 -7.13
CA GLY A 59 -17.26 -9.76 -7.78
C GLY A 59 -16.67 -10.95 -7.04
N HIS A 60 -15.41 -10.85 -6.61
CA HIS A 60 -14.74 -11.87 -5.81
C HIS A 60 -15.47 -12.12 -4.49
N TRP A 61 -15.76 -11.06 -3.72
CA TRP A 61 -16.49 -11.17 -2.45
C TRP A 61 -17.89 -11.77 -2.61
N ARG A 62 -18.62 -11.38 -3.66
CA ARG A 62 -19.94 -11.96 -3.97
C ARG A 62 -19.84 -13.43 -4.36
N HIS A 63 -18.79 -13.82 -5.07
CA HIS A 63 -18.55 -15.21 -5.42
C HIS A 63 -18.31 -16.06 -4.17
N GLU A 64 -17.39 -15.63 -3.30
CA GLU A 64 -17.10 -16.32 -2.03
C GLU A 64 -18.33 -16.37 -1.12
N TRP A 65 -19.08 -15.26 -1.01
CA TRP A 65 -20.29 -15.20 -0.18
C TRP A 65 -21.38 -16.17 -0.65
N ASN A 66 -21.56 -16.31 -1.96
CA ASN A 66 -22.56 -17.22 -2.52
C ASN A 66 -22.08 -18.69 -2.59
N ALA A 67 -20.77 -18.92 -2.45
CA ALA A 67 -20.17 -20.25 -2.45
C ALA A 67 -20.11 -20.88 -1.04
N ALA A 68 -20.35 -20.08 0.01
CA ALA A 68 -20.43 -20.49 1.41
C ALA A 68 -21.87 -20.86 1.81
#